data_AF-A0A4D4LPW0-F1
#
_entry.id   AF-A0A4D4LPW0-F1
#
_cell.length_a   1.000
_cell.length_b   1.000
_cell.length_c   1.000
_cell.angle_alpha   90.00
_cell.angle_beta   90.00
_cell.angle_gamma   90.00
#
_symmetry.space_group_name_H-M   'P 1'
#
loop_
_entity.id
_entity.type
_entity.pdbx_description
1 polymer ?
#
loop_
_entity_poly.entity_id
_entity_poly.type
_entity_poly.pdbx_seq_one_letter_code
_entity_poly.pdbx_strand_id
1 'polypeptide(L)' 'MTKGTEIPRADGLRAGPFTVSAVSAEGVDLSSVDASGFTSNLLGQRPDQGGPSTVNQVSIAVLAIVGDTAKLRLFPAE' A
#
# COMPACT_ATOMS: atom_id res chain seq x y z
N MET A 1 9.18 -16.36 -4.29
CA MET A 1 8.26 -15.26 -3.91
C MET A 1 7.10 -15.30 -4.87
N THR A 2 5.88 -15.54 -4.41
CA THR A 2 4.69 -15.33 -5.24
C THR A 2 4.62 -13.85 -5.53
N LYS A 3 4.67 -13.45 -6.80
CA LYS A 3 4.55 -12.04 -7.17
C LYS A 3 3.15 -11.60 -6.75
N GLY A 4 3.07 -10.70 -5.75
CA GLY A 4 1.82 -10.14 -5.27
C GLY A 4 1.08 -9.37 -6.36
N THR A 5 -0.10 -8.84 -6.04
CA THR A 5 -0.86 -8.00 -6.98
C THR A 5 -0.13 -6.67 -7.16
N GLU A 6 0.28 -6.36 -8.39
CA GLU A 6 0.97 -5.11 -8.70
C GLU A 6 -0.05 -3.99 -8.96
N ILE A 7 0.10 -2.87 -8.25
CA ILE A 7 -0.59 -1.63 -8.54
C ILE A 7 0.40 -0.75 -9.31
N PRO A 8 0.14 -0.45 -10.59
CA PRO A 8 1.03 0.38 -11.39
C PRO A 8 1.26 1.73 -10.73
N ARG A 9 2.42 2.32 -11.01
CA ARG A 9 2.69 3.70 -10.63
C ARG A 9 1.65 4.62 -11.27
N ALA A 10 1.08 5.52 -10.47
CA ALA A 10 0.19 6.57 -10.95
C ALA A 10 0.93 7.91 -11.03
N ASP A 11 0.64 8.68 -12.07
CA ASP A 11 1.14 10.06 -12.19
C ASP A 11 0.63 10.89 -11.01
N GLY A 12 1.53 11.66 -10.39
CA GLY A 12 1.24 12.43 -9.17
C GLY A 12 1.57 11.70 -7.86
N LEU A 13 1.85 10.38 -7.89
CA LEU A 13 2.42 9.67 -6.75
C LEU A 13 3.95 9.60 -6.87
N ARG A 14 4.64 9.98 -5.79
CA ARG A 14 6.11 10.02 -5.75
C ARG A 14 6.76 8.63 -5.61
N ALA A 15 5.95 7.63 -5.28
CA ALA A 15 6.35 6.24 -5.16
C ALA A 15 5.43 5.31 -5.96
N GLY A 16 5.95 4.12 -6.26
CA GLY A 16 5.32 3.10 -7.06
C GLY A 16 6.32 2.45 -8.03
N PRO A 17 6.05 1.25 -8.57
CA PRO A 17 4.82 0.46 -8.38
C PRO A 17 4.67 -0.05 -6.95
N PHE A 18 3.43 -0.38 -6.56
CA PHE A 18 3.15 -1.02 -5.28
C PHE A 18 2.90 -2.50 -5.51
N THR A 19 3.37 -3.35 -4.61
CA THR A 19 3.05 -4.79 -4.65
C THR A 19 2.29 -5.18 -3.41
N VAL A 20 1.05 -5.65 -3.56
CA VAL A 20 0.25 -6.21 -2.47
C VAL A 20 0.60 -7.69 -2.33
N SER A 21 1.32 -8.05 -1.27
CA SER A 21 1.81 -9.41 -1.04
C SER A 21 0.84 -10.28 -0.24
N ALA A 22 -0.03 -9.68 0.57
CA ALA A 22 -1.05 -10.40 1.33
C ALA A 22 -2.27 -9.50 1.61
N VAL A 23 -3.44 -10.13 1.62
CA VAL A 23 -4.69 -9.55 2.12
C VAL A 23 -5.35 -10.60 3.00
N SER A 24 -5.66 -10.23 4.24
CA SER A 24 -6.39 -11.07 5.18
C SER A 24 -7.18 -10.23 6.16
N ALA A 25 -7.92 -10.86 7.08
CA ALA A 25 -8.59 -10.17 8.17
C ALA A 25 -7.63 -9.35 9.05
N GLU A 26 -6.35 -9.72 9.10
CA GLU A 26 -5.32 -9.03 9.90
C GLU A 26 -4.82 -7.74 9.24
N GLY A 27 -5.07 -7.56 7.94
CA GLY A 27 -4.67 -6.37 7.20
C GLY A 27 -4.15 -6.66 5.79
N VAL A 28 -3.59 -5.61 5.20
CA VAL A 28 -2.95 -5.62 3.88
C VAL A 28 -1.44 -5.43 4.06
N ASP A 29 -0.67 -6.33 3.45
CA ASP A 29 0.78 -6.18 3.32
C ASP A 29 1.10 -5.66 1.93
N LEU A 30 1.90 -4.61 1.87
CA LEU A 30 2.28 -3.95 0.63
C LEU A 30 3.71 -3.43 0.67
N SER A 31 4.39 -3.51 -0.47
CA SER A 31 5.67 -2.86 -0.70
C SER A 31 5.54 -1.73 -1.71
N SER A 32 6.42 -0.74 -1.61
CA SER A 32 6.49 0.41 -2.50
C SER A 32 7.95 0.71 -2.84
N VAL A 33 8.20 1.10 -4.09
CA VAL A 33 9.52 1.55 -4.57
C VAL A 33 9.51 3.06 -4.75
N ASP A 34 10.52 3.77 -4.25
CA ASP A 34 10.66 5.21 -4.47
C ASP A 34 11.44 5.55 -5.75
N ALA A 35 11.65 6.85 -6.01
CA ALA A 35 12.39 7.31 -7.19
C ALA A 35 13.88 6.91 -7.22
N SER A 36 14.47 6.55 -6.08
CA SER A 36 15.84 6.06 -5.98
C SER A 36 15.96 4.55 -6.17
N GLY A 37 14.82 3.84 -6.24
CA GLY A 37 14.77 2.37 -6.25
C GLY A 37 14.74 1.75 -4.86
N PHE A 38 14.62 2.55 -3.79
CA PHE A 38 14.52 2.03 -2.43
C PHE A 38 13.15 1.38 -2.21
N THR A 39 13.16 0.14 -1.73
CA THR A 39 11.93 -0.61 -1.42
C THR A 39 11.58 -0.46 0.05
N SER A 40 10.33 -0.10 0.32
CA SER A 40 9.78 -0.01 1.67
C SER A 40 8.58 -0.94 1.80
N ASN A 41 8.40 -1.53 2.99
CA ASN A 41 7.33 -2.48 3.28
C ASN A 41 6.39 -1.90 4.36
N LEU A 42 5.10 -2.14 4.18
CA LEU A 42 4.05 -1.84 5.14
C LEU A 42 3.28 -3.13 5.38
N LEU A 43 3.22 -3.54 6.63
CA LEU A 43 2.62 -4.80 7.04
C LEU A 43 1.37 -4.52 7.87
N GLY A 44 0.37 -5.38 7.77
CA GLY A 44 -0.84 -5.36 8.59
C GLY A 44 -1.61 -4.04 8.51
N GLN A 45 -1.65 -3.40 7.34
CA GLN A 45 -2.39 -2.14 7.17
C GLN A 45 -3.89 -2.40 7.30
N ARG A 46 -4.55 -1.66 8.19
CA ARG A 46 -5.97 -1.88 8.52
C ARG A 46 -6.82 -0.61 8.38
N PRO A 47 -8.14 -0.76 8.14
CA PRO A 47 -9.04 0.39 8.05
C PRO A 47 -9.26 1.12 9.39
N ASP A 48 -9.03 0.46 10.51
CA ASP A 48 -9.30 0.97 11.86
C ASP A 48 -8.04 1.42 12.63
N GLN A 49 -6.89 1.54 11.96
CA GLN A 49 -5.60 1.88 12.58
C GLN A 49 -5.45 3.36 12.98
N GLY A 50 -6.55 4.13 13.00
CA GLY A 50 -6.56 5.56 13.36
C GLY A 50 -6.17 6.52 12.23
N GLY A 51 -5.78 6.01 11.06
CA GLY A 51 -5.51 6.84 9.89
C GLY A 51 -4.69 6.17 8.79
N PRO A 52 -4.40 6.91 7.71
CA PRO A 52 -3.48 6.46 6.67
C PRO A 52 -2.07 6.27 7.22
N SER A 53 -1.37 5.24 6.76
CA SER A 53 0.08 5.17 6.93
C SER A 53 0.76 5.97 5.83
N THR A 54 1.95 6.47 6.10
CA THR A 54 2.76 7.20 5.11
C THR A 54 4.07 6.46 4.86
N VAL A 55 4.38 6.24 3.58
CA VAL A 55 5.69 5.73 3.13
C VAL A 55 6.07 6.41 1.83
N ASN A 56 7.37 6.69 1.63
CA ASN A 56 7.89 7.24 0.36
C ASN A 56 7.07 8.42 -0.18
N GLN A 57 6.65 9.32 0.71
CA GLN A 57 5.83 10.51 0.40
C GLN A 57 4.44 10.19 -0.21
N VAL A 58 3.92 8.98 0.04
CA VAL A 58 2.57 8.54 -0.32
C VAL A 58 1.87 8.08 0.94
N SER A 59 0.65 8.59 1.15
CA SER A 59 -0.26 8.10 2.16
C SER A 59 -1.12 6.97 1.60
N ILE A 60 -1.24 5.89 2.38
CA ILE A 60 -2.02 4.70 2.07
C ILE A 60 -3.09 4.54 3.14
N ALA A 61 -4.34 4.66 2.72
CA ALA A 61 -5.50 4.35 3.55
C ALA A 61 -6.14 3.04 3.08
N VAL A 62 -6.30 2.09 4.00
CA VAL A 62 -7.17 0.94 3.78
C VAL A 62 -8.59 1.37 4.09
N LEU A 63 -9.49 1.26 3.13
CA LEU A 63 -10.88 1.67 3.28
C LEU A 63 -11.79 0.51 3.69
N ALA A 64 -11.47 -0.71 3.24
CA ALA A 64 -12.21 -1.92 3.57
C ALA A 64 -11.36 -3.15 3.26
N ILE A 65 -11.62 -4.25 3.99
CA ILE A 65 -11.15 -5.59 3.67
C ILE A 65 -12.38 -6.51 3.69
N VAL A 66 -12.58 -7.29 2.63
CA VAL A 66 -13.67 -8.26 2.51
C VAL A 66 -13.07 -9.55 1.96
N GLY A 67 -12.92 -10.55 2.83
CA GLY A 67 -12.23 -11.80 2.48
C GLY A 67 -10.76 -11.55 2.13
N ASP A 68 -10.37 -11.93 0.91
CA ASP A 68 -9.03 -11.74 0.34
C ASP A 68 -8.89 -10.45 -0.48
N THR A 69 -9.90 -9.58 -0.44
CA THR A 69 -9.94 -8.34 -1.23
C THR A 69 -9.86 -7.12 -0.33
N ALA A 70 -9.03 -6.14 -0.71
CA ALA A 70 -8.92 -4.87 -0.02
C ALA A 70 -9.20 -3.68 -0.95
N LYS A 71 -9.84 -2.64 -0.40
CA LYS A 71 -10.01 -1.35 -1.06
C LYS A 71 -9.02 -0.35 -0.48
N LEU A 72 -8.12 0.16 -1.33
CA LEU A 72 -7.08 1.11 -0.94
C LEU A 72 -7.36 2.49 -1.54
N ARG A 73 -6.97 3.54 -0.82
CA ARG A 73 -6.81 4.90 -1.35
C ARG A 73 -5.35 5.31 -1.18
N LEU A 74 -4.70 5.60 -2.31
CA LEU A 74 -3.33 6.11 -2.37
C LEU A 74 -3.36 7.59 -2.75
N PHE A 75 -2.62 8.42 -2.04
CA PHE A 75 -2.56 9.86 -2.30
C PHE A 75 -1.23 10.45 -1.83
N PRO A 76 -0.81 11.63 -2.35
CA PRO A 76 0.40 12.28 -1.86
C PRO A 76 0.32 12.54 -0.36
N ALA A 77 1.42 12.28 0.36
CA ALA A 77 1.54 12.73 1.74
C ALA A 77 1.69 14.26 1.77
N GLU A 78 1.14 14.90 2.81
CA GLU A 78 1.34 16.33 3.10
C GLU A 78 2.79 16.66 3.49
#